data_AF-A0A8X6F4W1-F1
#
_entry.id   AF-A0A8X6F4W1-F1
#
_cell.length_a   1.000
_cell.length_b   1.000
_cell.length_c   1.000
_cell.angle_alpha   90.00
_cell.angle_beta   90.00
_cell.angle_gamma   90.00
#
_symmetry.space_group_name_H-M   'P 1'
#
loop_
_entity.id
_entity.type
_entity.pdbx_description
1 polymer ?
#
loop_
_entity_poly.entity_id
_entity_poly.type
_entity_poly.pdbx_seq_one_letter_code
_entity_poly.pdbx_strand_id
1 'polypeptide(L)'
;MKTSKLTLVCDIYQLTNKDGKNIQKLVREIEEGKGVAEKFRNRIFKKSSYNASTILLTKIVYKYQGREETLSLLHYAISYKNDQAVKDLLEEAKKQKLLKEVLNEEMTTKHSDGREETHTILTDAISRRDNDMIRAVLKISESMSSN
;
A
#
# COMPACT_ATOMS: atom_id res chain seq x y z
N MET A 1 4.73 -22.35 10.29
CA MET A 1 4.33 -20.92 10.29
C MET A 1 2.80 -20.87 10.36
N LYS A 2 2.21 -20.22 11.38
CA LYS A 2 0.75 -19.99 11.43
C LYS A 2 0.40 -18.91 10.40
N THR A 3 -0.54 -19.20 9.51
CA THR A 3 -0.97 -18.35 8.40
C THR A 3 -1.76 -17.14 8.91
N SER A 4 -1.25 -15.95 8.63
CA SER A 4 -1.96 -14.69 8.84
C SER A 4 -3.15 -14.58 7.89
N LYS A 5 -4.26 -13.99 8.35
CA LYS A 5 -5.47 -13.84 7.53
C LYS A 5 -5.49 -12.44 6.91
N LEU A 6 -5.33 -12.38 5.59
CA LEU A 6 -5.42 -11.16 4.81
C LEU A 6 -6.89 -10.87 4.46
N THR A 7 -7.36 -9.68 4.81
CA THR A 7 -8.66 -9.11 4.42
C THR A 7 -8.39 -7.82 3.63
N LEU A 8 -9.17 -7.53 2.60
CA LEU A 8 -9.01 -6.29 1.83
C LEU A 8 -10.17 -5.35 2.15
N VAL A 9 -9.87 -4.07 2.33
CA VAL A 9 -10.86 -3.02 2.62
C VAL A 9 -10.55 -1.81 1.75
N CYS A 10 -11.55 -1.28 1.04
CA CYS A 10 -11.41 -0.02 0.32
C CYS A 10 -12.57 0.87 0.74
N ASP A 11 -12.26 1.97 1.43
CA ASP A 11 -13.29 2.85 2.01
C ASP A 11 -13.88 3.81 0.97
N ILE A 12 -13.18 3.99 -0.16
CA ILE A 12 -13.52 4.98 -1.20
C ILE A 12 -14.39 4.37 -2.31
N TYR A 13 -14.36 3.04 -2.46
CA TYR A 13 -15.13 2.30 -3.47
C TYR A 13 -15.52 0.91 -2.95
N GLN A 14 -16.76 0.48 -3.21
CA GLN A 14 -17.13 -0.92 -2.99
C GLN A 14 -16.35 -1.81 -3.95
N LEU A 15 -15.38 -2.56 -3.43
CA LEU A 15 -14.65 -3.56 -4.22
C LEU A 15 -15.63 -4.63 -4.70
N THR A 16 -15.65 -4.91 -6.01
CA THR A 16 -16.35 -6.09 -6.48
C THR A 16 -15.60 -7.35 -6.02
N ASN A 17 -16.26 -8.51 -5.96
CA ASN A 17 -15.62 -9.80 -5.67
C ASN A 17 -14.42 -10.09 -6.60
N LYS A 18 -14.43 -9.54 -7.82
CA LYS A 18 -13.34 -9.69 -8.79
C LYS A 18 -12.18 -8.75 -8.48
N ASP A 19 -12.45 -7.50 -8.12
CA ASP A 19 -11.42 -6.54 -7.72
C ASP A 19 -10.69 -7.02 -6.48
N GLY A 20 -11.41 -7.58 -5.51
CA GLY A 20 -10.81 -8.23 -4.34
C GLY A 20 -9.82 -9.34 -4.71
N LYS A 21 -10.19 -10.26 -5.61
CA LYS A 21 -9.28 -11.33 -6.07
C LYS A 21 -8.04 -10.79 -6.78
N ASN A 22 -8.21 -9.75 -7.60
CA ASN A 22 -7.13 -9.12 -8.34
C ASN A 22 -6.16 -8.37 -7.42
N ILE A 23 -6.69 -7.64 -6.43
CA ILE A 23 -5.88 -6.99 -5.40
C ILE A 23 -5.15 -8.03 -4.56
N GLN A 24 -5.78 -9.15 -4.17
CA GLN A 24 -5.07 -10.23 -3.47
C GLN A 24 -3.93 -10.83 -4.29
N LYS A 25 -4.09 -10.89 -5.63
CA LYS A 25 -2.99 -11.31 -6.50
C LYS A 25 -1.88 -10.25 -6.49
N LEU A 26 -2.22 -8.97 -6.65
CA LEU A 26 -1.27 -7.87 -6.58
C LEU A 26 -0.47 -7.85 -5.27
N VAL A 27 -1.15 -8.06 -4.14
CA VAL A 27 -0.54 -8.14 -2.81
C VAL A 27 0.49 -9.26 -2.75
N ARG A 28 0.14 -10.47 -3.19
CA ARG A 28 1.10 -11.60 -3.24
C ARG A 28 2.33 -11.31 -4.09
N GLU A 29 2.14 -10.62 -5.21
CA GLU A 29 3.26 -10.23 -6.07
C GLU A 29 4.19 -9.25 -5.37
N ILE A 30 3.64 -8.34 -4.56
CA ILE A 30 4.44 -7.46 -3.69
C ILE A 30 5.21 -8.29 -2.66
N GLU A 31 4.58 -9.27 -2.01
CA GLU A 31 5.23 -10.16 -1.04
C GLU A 31 6.37 -10.98 -1.66
N GLU A 32 6.22 -11.36 -2.93
CA GLU A 32 7.21 -12.10 -3.72
C GLU A 32 8.32 -11.21 -4.30
N GLY A 33 8.33 -9.90 -4.00
CA GLY A 33 9.34 -8.96 -4.49
C GLY A 33 9.15 -8.54 -5.95
N LYS A 34 7.98 -8.78 -6.55
CA LYS A 34 7.69 -8.41 -7.94
C LYS A 34 7.19 -6.96 -8.03
N GLY A 35 7.47 -6.32 -9.16
CA GLY A 35 6.94 -4.99 -9.47
C GLY A 35 5.44 -4.99 -9.79
N VAL A 36 4.83 -3.80 -9.74
CA VAL A 36 3.41 -3.57 -10.00
C VAL A 36 3.16 -2.53 -11.10
N ALA A 37 4.10 -2.37 -12.02
CA ALA A 37 4.00 -1.46 -13.16
C ALA A 37 2.73 -1.69 -14.01
N GLU A 38 2.35 -0.69 -14.81
CA GLU A 38 1.15 -0.72 -15.66
C GLU A 38 1.05 -1.97 -16.53
N LYS A 39 2.16 -2.36 -17.19
CA LYS A 39 2.23 -3.59 -18.00
C LYS A 39 1.90 -4.86 -17.20
N PHE A 40 2.27 -4.87 -15.91
CA PHE A 40 2.00 -5.98 -15.01
C PHE A 40 0.56 -5.94 -14.52
N ARG A 41 0.06 -4.76 -14.14
CA ARG A 41 -1.35 -4.55 -13.77
C ARG A 41 -2.28 -4.94 -14.90
N ASN A 42 -1.97 -4.68 -16.17
CA ASN A 42 -2.79 -5.14 -17.32
C ASN A 42 -2.92 -6.67 -17.43
N ARG A 43 -2.04 -7.45 -16.79
CA ARG A 43 -2.16 -8.91 -16.69
C ARG A 43 -3.08 -9.35 -15.56
N ILE A 44 -3.33 -8.48 -14.58
CA ILE A 44 -4.16 -8.73 -13.39
C ILE A 44 -5.56 -8.11 -13.59
N PHE A 45 -5.59 -6.83 -13.97
CA PHE A 45 -6.77 -6.02 -14.22
C PHE A 45 -6.99 -5.89 -15.73
N LYS A 46 -8.26 -6.01 -16.18
CA LYS A 46 -8.61 -5.69 -17.56
C LYS A 46 -8.55 -4.17 -17.73
N LYS A 47 -7.97 -3.69 -18.83
CA LYS A 47 -7.84 -2.24 -19.11
C LYS A 47 -9.16 -1.48 -19.00
N SER A 48 -10.28 -2.09 -19.41
CA SER A 48 -11.62 -1.48 -19.35
C SER A 48 -12.25 -1.43 -17.95
N SER A 49 -11.66 -2.11 -16.96
CA SER A 49 -12.15 -2.16 -15.58
C SER A 49 -11.09 -1.71 -14.56
N TYR A 50 -9.95 -1.20 -15.05
CA TYR A 50 -8.84 -0.76 -14.23
C TYR A 50 -9.06 0.69 -13.82
N ASN A 51 -9.33 0.93 -12.54
CA ASN A 51 -9.28 2.26 -11.94
C ASN A 51 -7.98 2.38 -11.14
N ALA A 52 -7.02 3.12 -11.67
CA ALA A 52 -5.72 3.35 -11.04
C ALA A 52 -5.86 3.95 -9.64
N SER A 53 -6.76 4.92 -9.48
CA SER A 53 -7.03 5.60 -8.21
C SER A 53 -7.53 4.62 -7.15
N THR A 54 -8.43 3.71 -7.52
CA THR A 54 -8.93 2.67 -6.60
C THR A 54 -7.79 1.78 -6.11
N ILE A 55 -6.87 1.36 -6.98
CA ILE A 55 -5.75 0.48 -6.59
C ILE A 55 -4.75 1.21 -5.71
N LEU A 56 -4.40 2.45 -6.08
CA LEU A 56 -3.44 3.28 -5.36
C LEU A 56 -3.89 3.58 -3.92
N LEU A 57 -5.20 3.78 -3.73
CA LEU A 57 -5.81 4.12 -2.44
C LEU A 57 -6.49 2.92 -1.77
N THR A 58 -6.25 1.71 -2.26
CA THR A 58 -6.74 0.49 -1.61
C THR A 58 -6.04 0.28 -0.27
N LYS A 59 -6.81 -0.12 0.75
CA LYS A 59 -6.29 -0.53 2.04
C LYS A 59 -6.29 -2.06 2.19
N ILE A 60 -5.31 -2.55 2.90
CA ILE A 60 -5.05 -3.96 3.15
C ILE A 60 -5.16 -4.14 4.65
N VAL A 61 -6.07 -5.00 5.08
CA VAL A 61 -6.26 -5.36 6.48
C VAL A 61 -5.56 -6.68 6.75
N TYR A 62 -4.55 -6.63 7.62
CA TYR A 62 -3.76 -7.77 8.02
C TYR A 62 -4.01 -8.07 9.48
N LYS A 63 -4.49 -9.30 9.78
CA LYS A 63 -4.72 -9.75 11.16
C LYS A 63 -3.67 -10.76 11.58
N TYR A 64 -2.94 -10.46 12.66
CA TYR A 64 -1.92 -11.33 13.21
C TYR A 64 -1.87 -11.23 14.74
N GLN A 65 -1.99 -12.39 15.42
CA GLN A 65 -1.85 -12.52 16.89
C GLN A 65 -2.68 -11.50 17.72
N GLY A 66 -3.92 -11.22 17.31
CA GLY A 66 -4.78 -10.26 18.02
C GLY A 66 -4.48 -8.78 17.69
N ARG A 67 -3.55 -8.53 16.78
CA ARG A 67 -3.31 -7.23 16.14
C ARG A 67 -4.00 -7.19 14.78
N GLU A 68 -4.55 -6.04 14.44
CA GLU A 68 -5.13 -5.76 13.13
C GLU A 68 -4.50 -4.49 12.58
N GLU A 69 -3.81 -4.61 11.45
CA GLU A 69 -3.20 -3.47 10.75
C GLU A 69 -3.96 -3.20 9.47
N THR A 70 -4.35 -1.94 9.26
CA THR A 70 -4.92 -1.45 8.01
C THR A 70 -3.85 -0.60 7.34
N LEU A 71 -3.31 -1.08 6.23
CA LEU A 71 -2.16 -0.48 5.51
C LEU A 71 -2.60 -0.03 4.12
N SER A 72 -2.08 1.10 3.62
CA SER A 72 -2.18 1.38 2.18
C SER A 72 -1.31 0.41 1.37
N LEU A 73 -1.58 0.28 0.06
CA LEU A 73 -0.76 -0.55 -0.82
C LEU A 73 0.72 -0.10 -0.85
N LEU A 74 0.96 1.21 -0.74
CA LEU A 74 2.32 1.77 -0.66
C LEU A 74 3.00 1.40 0.66
N HIS A 75 2.33 1.57 1.81
CA HIS A 75 2.86 1.08 3.10
C HIS A 75 3.21 -0.40 3.02
N TYR A 76 2.31 -1.20 2.44
CA TYR A 76 2.51 -2.63 2.33
C TYR A 76 3.74 -2.98 1.50
N ALA A 77 3.96 -2.31 0.35
CA ALA A 77 5.17 -2.49 -0.46
C ALA A 77 6.46 -2.12 0.28
N ILE A 78 6.42 -1.04 1.06
CA ILE A 78 7.56 -0.60 1.87
C ILE A 78 7.86 -1.60 2.99
N SER A 79 6.85 -2.09 3.69
CA SER A 79 7.01 -3.09 4.77
C SER A 79 7.64 -4.40 4.29
N TYR A 80 7.40 -4.77 3.02
CA TYR A 80 8.03 -5.93 2.37
C TYR A 80 9.36 -5.58 1.67
N LYS A 81 9.86 -4.35 1.82
CA LYS A 81 11.11 -3.88 1.20
C LYS A 81 11.16 -4.09 -0.31
N ASN A 82 10.01 -3.95 -0.97
CA ASN A 82 9.88 -4.16 -2.40
C ASN A 82 10.02 -2.82 -3.15
N ASP A 83 11.28 -2.42 -3.36
CA ASP A 83 11.63 -1.15 -3.99
C ASP A 83 11.03 -0.97 -5.39
N GLN A 84 10.90 -2.08 -6.15
CA GLN A 84 10.31 -2.03 -7.48
C GLN A 84 8.81 -1.73 -7.40
N ALA A 85 8.08 -2.37 -6.49
CA ALA A 85 6.67 -2.07 -6.29
C ALA A 85 6.46 -0.65 -5.77
N VAL A 86 7.30 -0.19 -4.84
CA VAL A 86 7.28 1.20 -4.35
C VAL A 86 7.44 2.18 -5.52
N LYS A 87 8.47 1.99 -6.35
CA LYS A 87 8.71 2.83 -7.52
C LYS A 87 7.52 2.82 -8.49
N ASP A 88 6.99 1.64 -8.81
CA ASP A 88 5.88 1.47 -9.74
C ASP A 88 4.58 2.14 -9.23
N LEU A 89 4.30 2.06 -7.92
CA LEU A 89 3.15 2.71 -7.30
C LEU A 89 3.27 4.23 -7.33
N LEU A 90 4.45 4.77 -7.04
CA LEU A 90 4.69 6.21 -7.02
C LEU A 90 4.68 6.81 -8.43
N GLU A 91 5.26 6.12 -9.42
CA GLU A 91 5.18 6.54 -10.81
C GLU A 91 3.73 6.57 -11.29
N GLU A 92 2.92 5.58 -10.93
CA GLU A 92 1.50 5.58 -11.25
C GLU A 92 0.76 6.71 -10.53
N ALA A 93 1.02 6.92 -9.24
CA ALA A 93 0.42 8.02 -8.48
C ALA A 93 0.76 9.39 -9.09
N LYS A 94 2.00 9.58 -9.58
CA LYS A 94 2.39 10.77 -10.35
C LYS A 94 1.55 10.95 -11.61
N LYS A 95 1.41 9.89 -12.43
CA LYS A 95 0.60 9.93 -13.66
C LYS A 95 -0.85 10.29 -13.38
N GLN A 96 -1.41 9.78 -12.29
CA GLN A 96 -2.80 10.02 -11.88
C GLN A 96 -2.99 11.33 -11.09
N LYS A 97 -1.91 12.09 -10.82
CA LYS A 97 -1.92 13.29 -9.95
C LYS A 97 -2.45 13.01 -8.53
N LEU A 98 -2.17 11.82 -8.01
CA LEU A 98 -2.60 11.34 -6.68
C LEU A 98 -1.43 11.13 -5.71
N LEU A 99 -0.24 11.62 -6.05
CA LEU A 99 0.97 11.36 -5.26
C LEU A 99 0.83 11.88 -3.82
N LYS A 100 0.21 13.05 -3.64
CA LYS A 100 0.00 13.64 -2.32
C LYS A 100 -0.95 12.79 -1.49
N GLU A 101 -2.04 12.33 -2.08
CA GLU A 101 -3.05 11.47 -1.46
C GLU A 101 -2.40 10.16 -1.03
N VAL A 102 -1.70 9.48 -1.95
CA VAL A 102 -1.05 8.19 -1.69
C VAL A 102 0.00 8.26 -0.57
N LEU A 103 0.76 9.35 -0.47
CA LEU A 103 1.77 9.53 0.58
C LEU A 103 1.18 9.93 1.94
N ASN A 104 0.02 10.60 1.94
CA ASN A 104 -0.68 11.00 3.16
C ASN A 104 -1.71 9.98 3.63
N GLU A 105 -1.89 8.87 2.91
CA GLU A 105 -2.72 7.77 3.39
C GLU A 105 -2.25 7.34 4.79
N GLU A 106 -3.21 7.19 5.68
CA GLU A 106 -2.96 6.77 7.05
C GLU A 106 -3.09 5.25 7.15
N MET A 107 -2.16 4.65 7.90
CA MET A 107 -2.30 3.32 8.42
C MET A 107 -2.85 3.34 9.84
N THR A 108 -3.59 2.29 10.19
CA THR A 108 -4.14 2.12 11.52
C THR A 108 -3.70 0.79 12.08
N THR A 109 -3.31 0.75 13.35
CA THR A 109 -3.04 -0.47 14.08
C THR A 109 -4.00 -0.56 15.25
N LYS A 110 -4.77 -1.65 15.30
CA LYS A 110 -5.57 -2.02 16.45
C LYS A 110 -4.90 -3.15 17.23
N HIS A 111 -4.68 -2.91 18.52
CA HIS A 111 -4.06 -3.84 19.45
C HIS A 111 -5.10 -4.71 20.16
N SER A 112 -4.64 -5.82 20.73
CA SER A 112 -5.50 -6.78 21.44
C SER A 112 -6.10 -6.21 22.73
N ASP A 113 -5.47 -5.19 23.32
CA ASP A 113 -5.97 -4.44 24.48
C ASP A 113 -6.99 -3.34 24.10
N GLY A 114 -7.34 -3.24 22.81
CA GLY A 114 -8.30 -2.27 22.30
C GLY A 114 -7.70 -0.91 21.94
N ARG A 115 -6.41 -0.67 22.21
CA ARG A 115 -5.75 0.57 21.75
C ARG A 115 -5.66 0.60 20.23
N GLU A 116 -5.81 1.80 19.68
CA GLU A 116 -5.73 2.07 18.25
C GLU A 116 -4.74 3.19 18.00
N GLU A 117 -3.82 2.97 17.08
CA GLU A 117 -2.77 3.92 16.73
C GLU A 117 -2.83 4.20 15.23
N THR A 118 -2.77 5.48 14.85
CA THR A 118 -2.81 5.92 13.46
C THR A 118 -1.50 6.61 13.10
N HIS A 119 -0.92 6.20 11.98
CA HIS A 119 0.36 6.71 11.49
C HIS A 119 0.31 6.95 9.98
N THR A 120 1.05 7.94 9.50
CA THR A 120 1.41 8.02 8.07
C THR A 120 2.64 7.15 7.81
N ILE A 121 3.02 6.98 6.54
CA ILE A 121 4.24 6.23 6.16
C ILE A 121 5.44 6.79 6.91
N LEU A 122 5.54 8.12 6.99
CA LEU A 122 6.66 8.78 7.64
C LEU A 122 6.66 8.58 9.16
N THR A 123 5.51 8.75 9.83
CA THR A 123 5.47 8.62 11.29
C THR A 123 5.62 7.17 11.75
N ASP A 124 5.14 6.19 10.97
CA ASP A 124 5.40 4.77 11.20
C ASP A 124 6.89 4.44 11.06
N ALA A 125 7.54 4.93 10.00
CA ALA A 125 8.98 4.75 9.78
C ALA A 125 9.82 5.31 10.94
N ILE A 126 9.47 6.51 11.43
CA ILE A 126 10.11 7.14 12.58
C ILE A 126 9.88 6.33 13.86
N SER A 127 8.65 5.90 14.11
CA SER A 127 8.29 5.09 15.29
C SER A 127 9.08 3.79 15.35
N ARG A 128 9.24 3.12 14.20
CA ARG A 128 10.04 1.89 14.04
C ARG A 128 11.55 2.12 14.05
N ARG A 129 12.00 3.38 14.00
CA ARG A 129 13.41 3.77 13.79
C ARG A 129 14.00 3.13 12.53
N ASP A 130 13.18 2.99 11.49
CA ASP A 130 13.58 2.41 10.21
C ASP A 130 14.20 3.49 9.33
N ASN A 131 15.52 3.69 9.46
CA ASN A 131 16.25 4.73 8.74
C ASN A 131 16.22 4.56 7.22
N ASP A 132 16.11 3.34 6.72
CA ASP A 132 16.04 3.07 5.28
C ASP A 132 14.69 3.53 4.73
N MET A 133 13.61 3.19 5.44
CA MET A 133 12.26 3.65 5.13
C MET A 133 12.13 5.18 5.24
N ILE A 134 12.69 5.80 6.29
CA ILE A 134 12.71 7.26 6.44
C ILE A 134 13.38 7.92 5.23
N ARG A 135 14.57 7.46 4.84
CA ARG A 135 15.30 7.99 3.67
C ARG A 135 14.51 7.82 2.38
N ALA A 136 13.88 6.65 2.18
CA ALA A 136 13.06 6.39 1.01
C ALA A 136 11.90 7.40 0.92
N VAL A 137 11.14 7.58 2.00
CA VAL A 137 10.01 8.52 2.06
C VAL A 137 10.46 9.96 1.82
N LEU A 138 11.53 10.41 2.47
CA LEU A 138 12.05 11.77 2.29
C LEU A 138 12.48 12.04 0.85
N LYS A 139 13.21 11.12 0.22
CA LYS A 139 13.61 11.23 -1.20
C LYS A 139 12.42 11.34 -2.14
N ILE A 140 11.34 10.63 -1.84
CA ILE A 140 10.09 10.70 -2.61
C ILE A 140 9.46 12.09 -2.45
N SER A 141 9.35 12.57 -1.21
CA SER A 141 8.77 13.88 -0.89
C SER A 141 9.54 15.05 -1.51
N GLU A 142 10.88 15.02 -1.51
CA GLU A 142 11.72 16.05 -2.15
C GLU A 142 11.48 16.12 -3.67
N SER A 143 11.24 14.96 -4.31
CA SER A 143 10.89 14.90 -5.74
C SER A 143 9.53 15.53 -6.08
N MET A 144 8.73 15.91 -5.07
CA MET A 144 7.46 16.61 -5.22
C MET A 144 7.60 18.13 -5.17
N SER A 145 8.52 18.64 -4.36
CA SER A 145 8.72 20.09 -4.18
C SER A 145 9.48 20.77 -5.31
N SER A 146 10.01 19.99 -6.25
CA SER A 146 10.82 20.47 -7.38
C SER A 146 10.03 20.59 -8.70
N ASN A 147 8.70 20.47 -8.67
CA ASN A 147 7.80 20.69 -9.82
C ASN A 147 6.85 21.87 -9.54
#